data_AF-A0A7T5VBV7-F1
#
_entry.id   AF-A0A7T5VBV7-F1
#
_cell.length_a   1.000
_cell.length_b   1.000
_cell.length_c   1.000
_cell.angle_alpha   90.00
_cell.angle_beta   90.00
_cell.angle_gamma   90.00
#
_symmetry.space_group_name_H-M   'P 1'
#
loop_
_entity.id
_entity.type
_entity.pdbx_description
1 polymer ?
#
loop_
_entity_poly.entity_id
_entity_poly.type
_entity_poly.pdbx_seq_one_letter_code
_entity_poly.pdbx_strand_id
1 'polypeptide(L)'
;MEVKDYCKNVDMELTVWKAKLYDVISKVEKLPTSSKQRMLEEVNGLHIVMAELEDRIDKLRTECPVSWKPEKDEIQGKFSELTSKYNSAAGVLFDYDFGG
;
A
#
# COMPACT_ATOMS: atom_id res chain seq x y z
N MET A 1 23.09 3.19 7.65
CA MET A 1 21.80 2.85 8.28
C MET A 1 21.85 1.38 8.63
N GLU A 2 21.58 1.02 9.88
CA GLU A 2 21.48 -0.39 10.28
C GLU A 2 20.15 -0.98 9.82
N VAL A 3 20.12 -2.30 9.58
CA VAL A 3 18.89 -3.03 9.18
C VAL A 3 17.74 -2.76 10.16
N LYS A 4 18.05 -2.71 11.46
CA LYS A 4 17.05 -2.45 12.51
C LYS A 4 16.37 -1.09 12.38
N ASP A 5 17.15 -0.04 12.09
CA ASP A 5 16.60 1.30 11.91
C ASP A 5 15.81 1.41 10.61
N TYR A 6 16.27 0.72 9.56
CA TYR A 6 15.52 0.63 8.31
C TYR A 6 14.17 -0.07 8.50
N CYS A 7 14.14 -1.23 9.16
CA CYS A 7 12.89 -1.95 9.44
C CYS A 7 11.92 -1.08 10.25
N LYS A 8 12.40 -0.39 11.30
CA LYS A 8 11.55 0.53 12.08
C LYS A 8 10.95 1.64 11.23
N ASN A 9 11.73 2.24 10.33
CA ASN A 9 11.22 3.30 9.45
C ASN A 9 10.16 2.76 8.50
N VAL A 10 10.44 1.60 7.90
CA VAL A 10 9.52 0.93 6.98
C VAL A 10 8.23 0.52 7.69
N ASP A 11 8.30 0.10 8.95
CA ASP A 11 7.11 -0.22 9.76
C ASP A 11 6.21 0.98 10.02
N MET A 12 6.82 2.13 10.30
CA MET A 12 6.09 3.38 10.45
C MET A 12 5.41 3.78 9.14
N GLU A 13 6.14 3.68 8.00
CA GLU A 13 5.58 3.95 6.69
C GLU A 13 4.42 2.99 6.36
N LEU A 14 4.59 1.69 6.62
CA LEU A 14 3.56 0.69 6.42
C LEU A 14 2.31 0.97 7.27
N THR A 15 2.48 1.41 8.51
CA THR A 15 1.37 1.79 9.40
C THR A 15 0.57 2.95 8.82
N VAL A 16 1.24 3.97 8.28
CA VAL A 16 0.59 5.09 7.58
C VAL A 16 -0.17 4.59 6.36
N TRP A 17 0.44 3.68 5.59
CA TRP A 17 -0.18 3.11 4.39
C TRP A 17 -1.42 2.26 4.69
N LYS A 18 -1.41 1.48 5.77
CA LYS A 18 -2.59 0.74 6.26
C LYS A 18 -3.74 1.69 6.59
N ALA A 19 -3.45 2.80 7.27
CA ALA A 19 -4.47 3.80 7.59
C ALA A 19 -5.04 4.45 6.32
N LYS A 20 -4.19 4.79 5.34
CA LYS A 20 -4.64 5.32 4.04
C LYS A 20 -5.53 4.34 3.28
N LEU A 21 -5.16 3.05 3.25
CA LEU A 21 -5.96 2.01 2.61
C LEU A 21 -7.32 1.87 3.29
N TYR A 22 -7.35 1.89 4.62
CA TYR A 22 -8.59 1.84 5.39
C TYR A 22 -9.52 3.02 5.09
N ASP A 23 -8.98 4.23 4.93
CA ASP A 23 -9.77 5.42 4.54
C ASP A 23 -10.38 5.25 3.13
N VAL A 24 -9.61 4.73 2.17
CA VAL A 24 -10.10 4.43 0.81
C VAL A 24 -11.24 3.40 0.86
N ILE A 25 -11.07 2.29 1.58
CA ILE A 25 -12.10 1.26 1.73
C ILE A 25 -13.36 1.86 2.35
N SER A 26 -13.21 2.64 3.42
CA SER A 26 -14.33 3.29 4.11
C SER A 26 -15.11 4.24 3.21
N LYS A 27 -14.44 4.89 2.24
CA LYS A 27 -15.09 5.74 1.22
C LYS A 27 -15.81 4.88 0.18
N VAL A 28 -15.16 3.82 -0.30
CA VAL A 28 -15.74 2.88 -1.27
C VAL A 28 -16.99 2.20 -0.71
N GLU A 29 -17.01 1.85 0.57
CA GLU A 29 -18.19 1.26 1.23
C GLU A 29 -19.42 2.18 1.23
N LYS A 30 -19.23 3.49 1.16
CA LYS A 30 -20.31 4.48 1.11
C LYS A 30 -20.85 4.71 -0.31
N LEU A 31 -20.17 4.19 -1.33
CA LEU A 31 -20.61 4.31 -2.72
C LEU A 31 -21.83 3.43 -3.03
N PRO A 32 -22.67 3.82 -3.99
CA PRO A 32 -23.73 2.97 -4.52
C PRO A 32 -23.13 1.73 -5.20
N THR A 33 -23.89 0.63 -5.25
CA THR A 33 -23.43 -0.69 -5.74
C THR A 33 -22.85 -0.64 -7.16
N SER A 34 -23.40 0.21 -8.03
CA SER A 34 -22.93 0.40 -9.40
C SER A 34 -21.52 1.03 -9.49
N SER A 35 -21.16 1.87 -8.52
CA SER A 35 -19.82 2.51 -8.45
C SER A 35 -18.82 1.67 -7.66
N LYS A 36 -19.29 0.88 -6.68
CA LYS A 36 -18.45 -0.06 -5.91
C LYS A 36 -17.73 -1.07 -6.79
N GLN A 37 -18.39 -1.59 -7.82
CA GLN A 37 -17.78 -2.56 -8.74
C GLN A 37 -16.55 -2.03 -9.45
N ARG A 38 -16.53 -0.74 -9.83
CA ARG A 38 -15.37 -0.12 -10.48
C ARG A 38 -14.21 0.10 -9.51
N MET A 39 -14.51 0.32 -8.24
CA MET A 39 -13.51 0.54 -7.18
C MET A 39 -12.91 -0.76 -6.63
N LEU A 40 -13.59 -1.89 -6.80
CA LEU A 40 -13.18 -3.19 -6.27
C LEU A 40 -11.81 -3.63 -6.83
N GLU A 41 -11.55 -3.41 -8.12
CA GLU A 41 -10.28 -3.74 -8.75
C GLU A 41 -9.13 -2.90 -8.19
N GLU A 42 -9.34 -1.60 -8.04
CA GLU A 42 -8.35 -0.67 -7.48
C GLU A 42 -8.00 -1.00 -6.02
N VAL A 43 -9.02 -1.26 -5.19
CA VAL A 43 -8.84 -1.61 -3.77
C VAL A 43 -8.14 -2.96 -3.63
N ASN A 44 -8.48 -3.95 -4.46
CA ASN A 44 -7.82 -5.24 -4.44
C ASN A 44 -6.34 -5.12 -4.84
N GLY A 45 -6.03 -4.29 -5.84
CA GLY A 45 -4.65 -3.99 -6.22
C GLY A 45 -3.83 -3.39 -5.07
N LEU A 46 -4.43 -2.52 -4.26
CA LEU A 46 -3.78 -1.95 -3.07
C LEU A 46 -3.52 -3.01 -1.98
N HIS A 47 -4.48 -3.91 -1.75
CA HIS A 47 -4.31 -5.01 -0.80
C HIS A 47 -3.17 -5.96 -1.18
N ILE A 48 -3.04 -6.31 -2.46
CA ILE A 48 -1.98 -7.19 -2.95
C ILE A 48 -0.60 -6.59 -2.67
N VAL A 49 -0.38 -5.32 -3.03
CA VAL A 49 0.91 -4.65 -2.82
C VAL A 49 1.22 -4.48 -1.33
N MET A 50 0.20 -4.22 -0.50
CA MET A 50 0.37 -4.16 0.96
C MET A 50 0.83 -5.50 1.54
N ALA A 51 0.20 -6.61 1.13
CA ALA A 51 0.55 -7.94 1.62
C ALA A 51 1.97 -8.35 1.20
N GLU A 52 2.37 -8.04 -0.03
CA GLU A 52 3.74 -8.28 -0.51
C GLU A 52 4.78 -7.44 0.25
N LEU A 53 4.45 -6.19 0.62
CA LEU A 53 5.31 -5.36 1.46
C LEU A 53 5.47 -5.98 2.85
N GLU A 54 4.38 -6.40 3.48
CA GLU A 54 4.38 -7.04 4.80
C GLU A 54 5.28 -8.28 4.83
N ASP A 55 5.10 -9.19 3.87
CA ASP A 55 5.88 -10.42 3.76
C ASP A 55 7.39 -10.14 3.63
N ARG A 56 7.75 -9.16 2.80
CA ARG A 56 9.16 -8.78 2.57
C ARG A 56 9.79 -8.13 3.80
N ILE A 57 9.03 -7.32 4.53
CA ILE A 57 9.50 -6.71 5.79
C ILE A 57 9.70 -7.77 6.86
N ASP A 58 8.77 -8.71 7.00
CA ASP A 58 8.89 -9.80 7.95
C ASP A 58 10.06 -10.73 7.60
N LYS A 59 10.27 -11.01 6.31
CA LYS A 59 11.47 -11.72 5.85
C LYS A 59 12.75 -10.98 6.26
N LEU A 60 12.82 -9.67 6.05
CA LEU A 60 14.00 -8.87 6.39
C LEU A 60 14.27 -8.82 7.91
N ARG A 61 13.22 -8.89 8.75
CA ARG A 61 13.33 -8.96 10.21
C ARG A 61 13.80 -10.31 10.73
N THR A 62 13.38 -11.39 10.06
CA THR A 62 13.56 -12.78 10.55
C THR A 62 14.81 -13.42 9.96
N GLU A 63 15.04 -13.24 8.67
CA GLU A 63 16.20 -13.73 7.94
C GLU A 63 17.24 -12.62 7.93
N CYS A 64 18.12 -12.52 8.94
CA CYS A 64 19.22 -11.54 8.97
C CYS A 64 20.15 -11.74 7.74
N PRO A 65 19.97 -10.99 6.63
CA PRO A 65 20.69 -11.29 5.41
C PRO A 65 22.09 -10.66 5.50
N VAL A 66 23.11 -11.33 4.97
CA VAL A 66 24.48 -10.79 4.91
C VAL A 66 24.51 -9.48 4.09
N SER A 67 23.61 -9.34 3.12
CA SER A 67 23.37 -8.12 2.35
C SER A 67 21.87 -7.92 2.19
N TRP A 68 21.33 -6.84 2.75
CA TRP A 68 19.91 -6.48 2.72
C TRP A 68 19.56 -5.40 1.69
N LYS A 69 20.56 -4.99 0.89
CA LYS A 69 20.38 -3.96 -0.13
C LYS A 69 19.36 -4.37 -1.22
N PRO A 70 19.36 -5.61 -1.74
CA PRO A 70 18.35 -6.05 -2.70
C PRO A 70 16.93 -5.94 -2.14
N GLU A 71 16.72 -6.43 -0.91
CA GLU A 71 15.43 -6.39 -0.22
C GLU A 71 14.97 -4.95 0.00
N LYS A 72 15.90 -4.06 0.36
CA LYS A 72 15.64 -2.63 0.47
C LYS A 72 15.14 -2.03 -0.84
N ASP A 73 15.82 -2.31 -1.94
CA ASP A 73 15.48 -1.73 -3.25
C ASP A 73 14.10 -2.24 -3.71
N GLU A 74 13.78 -3.50 -3.44
CA GLU A 74 12.45 -4.08 -3.72
C GLU A 74 11.34 -3.45 -2.85
N ILE A 75 11.57 -3.27 -1.55
CA ILE A 75 10.61 -2.59 -0.65
C ILE A 75 10.36 -1.15 -1.12
N GLN A 76 11.42 -0.43 -1.51
CA GLN A 76 11.29 0.93 -2.06
C GLN A 76 10.48 0.95 -3.36
N GLY A 77 10.72 0.00 -4.26
CA GLY A 77 9.93 -0.17 -5.48
C GLY A 77 8.46 -0.43 -5.18
N LYS A 78 8.17 -1.27 -4.18
CA LYS A 78 6.80 -1.58 -3.76
C LYS A 78 6.07 -0.39 -3.13
N PHE A 79 6.77 0.46 -2.37
CA PHE A 79 6.17 1.72 -1.89
C PHE A 79 5.86 2.69 -3.04
N SER A 80 6.70 2.73 -4.08
CA SER A 80 6.42 3.52 -5.29
C SER A 80 5.18 2.98 -6.02
N GLU A 81 5.09 1.66 -6.18
CA GLU A 81 3.91 0.99 -6.76
C GLU A 81 2.64 1.27 -5.96
N LEU A 82 2.71 1.15 -4.63
CA LEU A 82 1.61 1.44 -3.71
C LEU A 82 1.15 2.88 -3.84
N THR A 83 2.09 3.82 -3.95
CA THR A 83 1.79 5.25 -4.15
C THR A 83 1.04 5.48 -5.47
N SER A 84 1.50 4.84 -6.55
CA SER A 84 0.84 4.96 -7.86
C SER A 84 -0.59 4.42 -7.83
N LYS A 85 -0.80 3.22 -7.28
CA LYS A 85 -2.13 2.62 -7.14
C LYS A 85 -3.05 3.45 -6.24
N TYR A 86 -2.51 4.01 -5.16
CA TYR A 86 -3.30 4.86 -4.26
C TYR A 86 -3.78 6.11 -4.97
N ASN A 87 -2.91 6.76 -5.74
CA ASN A 87 -3.29 7.94 -6.52
C ASN A 87 -4.33 7.61 -7.60
N SER A 88 -4.25 6.42 -8.22
CA SER A 88 -5.27 5.92 -9.15
C SER A 88 -6.64 5.79 -8.46
N ALA A 89 -6.69 5.05 -7.35
CA ALA A 89 -7.92 4.86 -6.57
C ALA A 89 -8.49 6.21 -6.06
N ALA A 90 -7.63 7.12 -5.61
CA ALA A 90 -8.02 8.45 -5.15
C ALA A 90 -8.57 9.31 -6.29
N GLY A 91 -8.00 9.20 -7.50
CA GLY A 91 -8.51 9.86 -8.70
C GLY A 91 -9.92 9.41 -9.07
N VAL A 92 -10.17 8.09 -9.06
CA VAL A 92 -11.51 7.55 -9.34
C VAL A 92 -12.53 8.00 -8.29
N LEU A 93 -12.14 8.06 -7.02
CA LEU A 93 -13.00 8.60 -5.96
C LEU A 93 -13.30 10.09 -6.16
N PHE A 94 -12.30 10.89 -6.53
CA PHE A 94 -12.47 12.30 -6.81
C PHE A 94 -13.41 12.55 -8.00
N ASP A 95 -13.25 11.80 -9.08
CA ASP A 95 -14.13 11.87 -10.26
C ASP A 95 -15.58 11.54 -9.90
N TYR A 96 -15.81 10.61 -8.97
CA TYR A 96 -17.15 10.30 -8.47
C TYR A 96 -17.75 11.44 -7.65
N ASP A 97 -17.00 12.07 -6.74
CA ASP A 97 -17.52 13.12 -5.84
C ASP A 97 -17.90 14.42 -6.58
N PHE A 98 -17.27 14.71 -7.73
CA PHE A 98 -17.47 15.95 -8.49
C PHE A 98 -18.08 15.77 -9.89
N GLY A 99 -18.04 14.56 -10.46
CA GLY A 99 -18.45 14.26 -11.84
C GLY A 99 -19.75 13.47 -11.97
N GLY A 100 -20.52 13.33 -10.89
CA GLY A 100 -21.84 12.67 -10.85
C GLY A 100 -22.98 13.54 -11.38
#